data_AF-A0A2D8BCI3-F1
#
_entry.id   AF-A0A2D8BCI3-F1
#
_cell.length_a   1.000
_cell.length_b   1.000
_cell.length_c   1.000
_cell.angle_alpha   90.00
_cell.angle_beta   90.00
_cell.angle_gamma   90.00
#
_symmetry.space_group_name_H-M   'P 1'
#
loop_
_entity.id
_entity.type
_entity.pdbx_description
1 polymer ?
#
loop_
_entity_poly.entity_id
_entity_poly.type
_entity_poly.pdbx_seq_one_letter_code
_entity_poly.pdbx_strand_id
1 'polypeptide(L)'
;MNRNAVILAILTLGAFLTGCGIEKLPITPHDVAKLATKVEGITRNELSGNDTEGRTYELVAEARRDASWNDADYAMWQALLHSCPDGRDAATVSWSPDGRTEAQRSVVHPEGTVFRRVITCPPPPDFEFVLAEGLGRDDVHWLFHERLNEGNEGFPRDPVIKPFRFGPAQPKYPAIERALGEATLQWIEKCDGGAGFSRVAVGVFPPLPAGTQPPSRPADGYIGFVVDCIESETGESLP
;
A
#
# COMPACT_ATOMS: atom_id res chain seq x y z
N MET A 1 -18.45 -9.76 -27.66
CA MET A 1 -19.68 -8.95 -27.52
C MET A 1 -19.36 -7.50 -27.83
N ASN A 2 -20.11 -6.91 -28.75
CA ASN A 2 -19.77 -5.69 -29.51
C ASN A 2 -19.96 -4.39 -28.72
N ARG A 3 -18.97 -3.49 -28.82
CA ARG A 3 -18.94 -2.09 -28.33
C ARG A 3 -20.17 -1.24 -28.73
N ASN A 4 -20.95 -1.69 -29.71
CA ASN A 4 -22.14 -0.99 -30.20
C ASN A 4 -23.41 -1.22 -29.35
N ALA A 5 -23.41 -2.16 -28.41
CA ALA A 5 -24.58 -2.39 -27.55
C ALA A 5 -24.74 -1.33 -26.44
N VAL A 6 -23.65 -0.71 -25.99
CA VAL A 6 -23.66 0.28 -24.90
C VAL A 6 -24.17 1.66 -25.37
N ILE A 7 -23.90 2.03 -26.62
CA ILE A 7 -24.37 3.30 -27.20
C ILE A 7 -25.87 3.26 -27.50
N LEU A 8 -26.42 2.07 -27.80
CA LEU A 8 -27.84 1.94 -28.12
C LEU A 8 -28.76 2.05 -26.89
N ALA A 9 -28.30 1.68 -25.70
CA ALA A 9 -29.09 1.79 -24.46
C ALA A 9 -29.26 3.24 -23.98
N ILE A 10 -28.34 4.14 -24.34
CA ILE A 10 -28.41 5.57 -23.99
C ILE A 10 -29.39 6.32 -24.92
N LEU A 11 -29.61 5.85 -26.15
CA LEU A 11 -30.52 6.49 -27.10
C LEU A 11 -31.99 6.08 -26.92
N THR A 12 -32.28 4.96 -26.29
CA THR A 12 -33.68 4.50 -26.08
C THR A 12 -34.38 5.14 -24.88
N LEU A 13 -33.67 5.79 -23.95
CA LEU A 13 -34.33 6.63 -22.93
C LEU A 13 -34.78 8.00 -23.46
N GLY A 14 -34.35 8.38 -24.67
CA GLY A 14 -34.67 9.68 -25.28
C GLY A 14 -35.99 9.76 -26.04
N ALA A 15 -36.71 8.64 -26.21
CA ALA A 15 -37.85 8.59 -27.13
C ALA A 15 -39.24 8.44 -26.48
N PHE A 16 -39.34 8.35 -25.15
CA PHE A 16 -40.63 8.18 -24.46
C PHE A 16 -41.09 9.33 -23.55
N LEU A 17 -40.44 10.50 -23.63
CA LEU A 17 -40.83 11.68 -22.86
C LEU A 17 -41.02 12.91 -23.75
N THR A 18 -41.86 12.79 -24.78
CA THR A 18 -42.46 13.98 -25.40
C THR A 18 -43.56 14.50 -24.48
N GLY A 19 -43.23 15.38 -23.52
CA GLY A 19 -44.29 16.07 -22.77
C GLY A 19 -44.00 16.70 -21.41
N CYS A 20 -42.77 16.78 -20.92
CA CYS A 20 -42.45 17.66 -19.77
C CYS A 20 -41.04 18.22 -19.95
N GLY A 21 -40.89 19.55 -19.80
CA GLY A 21 -39.63 20.25 -19.97
C GLY A 21 -38.54 19.69 -19.07
N ILE A 22 -37.57 18.99 -19.66
CA ILE A 22 -36.32 18.66 -18.99
C ILE A 22 -35.46 19.91 -19.11
N GLU A 23 -35.58 20.80 -18.12
CA GLU A 23 -34.55 21.80 -17.85
C GLU A 23 -33.21 21.07 -17.80
N LYS A 24 -32.20 21.66 -18.46
CA LYS A 24 -30.83 21.12 -18.52
C LYS A 24 -30.30 20.95 -17.09
N LEU A 25 -30.47 19.77 -16.51
CA LEU A 25 -29.79 19.38 -15.28
C LEU A 25 -28.28 19.35 -15.60
N PRO A 26 -27.46 20.22 -15.01
CA PRO A 26 -26.02 20.17 -15.22
C PRO A 26 -25.49 18.95 -14.47
N ILE A 27 -25.52 17.78 -15.11
CA ILE A 27 -24.89 16.58 -14.58
C ILE A 27 -23.39 16.78 -14.76
N THR A 28 -22.66 16.96 -13.67
CA THR A 28 -21.19 17.04 -13.73
C THR A 28 -20.60 15.63 -13.90
N PRO A 29 -19.35 15.48 -14.39
CA PRO A 29 -18.68 14.18 -14.42
C PRO A 29 -18.65 13.47 -13.05
N HIS A 30 -18.61 14.25 -11.96
CA HIS A 30 -18.70 13.74 -10.59
C HIS A 30 -20.09 13.16 -10.28
N ASP A 31 -21.17 13.79 -10.77
CA ASP A 31 -22.53 13.27 -10.63
C ASP A 31 -22.76 12.01 -11.46
N VAL A 32 -22.17 11.93 -12.66
CA VAL A 32 -22.18 10.69 -13.47
C VAL A 32 -21.47 9.56 -12.74
N ALA A 33 -20.30 9.83 -12.15
CA ALA A 33 -19.55 8.83 -11.38
C ALA A 33 -20.36 8.33 -10.18
N LYS A 34 -21.00 9.23 -9.44
CA LYS A 34 -21.86 8.89 -8.29
C LYS A 34 -23.14 8.14 -8.68
N LEU A 35 -23.72 8.42 -9.85
CA LEU A 35 -24.87 7.69 -10.38
C LEU A 35 -24.51 6.32 -10.98
N ALA A 36 -23.26 6.16 -11.42
CA ALA A 36 -22.71 4.93 -11.96
C ALA A 36 -22.20 3.97 -10.88
N THR A 37 -21.85 4.45 -9.69
CA THR A 37 -21.45 3.59 -8.56
C THR A 37 -22.63 2.73 -8.10
N LYS A 38 -22.46 1.41 -8.18
CA LYS A 38 -23.46 0.42 -7.74
C LYS A 38 -23.44 0.15 -6.23
N VAL A 39 -22.42 0.67 -5.55
CA VAL A 39 -22.13 0.42 -4.14
C VAL A 39 -21.94 1.76 -3.44
N GLU A 40 -22.51 1.94 -2.25
CA GLU A 40 -22.31 3.13 -1.41
C GLU A 40 -22.11 2.74 0.07
N GLY A 41 -21.81 3.74 0.91
CA GLY A 41 -21.78 3.57 2.36
C GLY A 41 -20.58 2.78 2.86
N ILE A 42 -19.39 3.03 2.29
CA ILE A 42 -18.19 2.32 2.72
C ILE A 42 -17.87 2.70 4.15
N THR A 43 -17.92 1.71 5.03
CA THR A 43 -17.54 1.86 6.43
C THR A 43 -16.30 1.03 6.70
N ARG A 44 -15.44 1.58 7.57
CA ARG A 44 -14.26 0.91 8.09
C ARG A 44 -14.41 0.82 9.60
N ASN A 45 -14.55 -0.40 10.10
CA ASN A 45 -14.69 -0.67 11.53
C ASN A 45 -13.40 -1.34 12.02
N GLU A 46 -12.79 -0.79 13.06
CA GLU A 46 -11.69 -1.48 13.75
C GLU A 46 -12.31 -2.58 14.62
N LEU A 47 -12.01 -3.85 14.30
CA LEU A 47 -12.55 -4.99 15.02
C LEU A 47 -11.72 -5.32 16.27
N SER A 48 -10.41 -5.20 16.14
CA SER A 48 -9.44 -5.45 17.20
C SER A 48 -8.07 -4.94 16.76
N GLY A 49 -7.25 -4.44 17.68
CA GLY A 49 -5.89 -4.12 17.34
C GLY A 49 -5.09 -3.54 18.50
N ASN A 50 -3.81 -3.89 18.54
CA ASN A 50 -2.78 -3.14 19.23
C ASN A 50 -1.59 -3.01 18.27
N ASP A 51 -0.76 -1.99 18.42
CA ASP A 51 0.33 -1.76 17.46
C ASP A 51 1.40 -2.87 17.49
N THR A 52 1.45 -3.69 18.55
CA THR A 52 2.45 -4.75 18.75
C THR A 52 2.09 -6.09 18.10
N GLU A 53 0.80 -6.41 17.96
CA GLU A 53 0.29 -7.67 17.38
C GLU A 53 -0.37 -7.44 16.02
N GLY A 54 -0.54 -6.16 15.63
CA GLY A 54 -1.22 -5.76 14.41
C GLY A 54 -2.67 -5.33 14.66
N ARG A 55 -3.30 -4.85 13.59
CA ARG A 55 -4.66 -4.30 13.64
C ARG A 55 -5.55 -4.96 12.61
N THR A 56 -6.80 -5.25 12.97
CA THR A 56 -7.78 -5.89 12.11
C THR A 56 -8.95 -4.95 11.86
N TYR A 57 -9.29 -4.79 10.58
CA TYR A 57 -10.35 -3.92 10.12
C TYR A 57 -11.39 -4.69 9.31
N GLU A 58 -12.65 -4.30 9.46
CA GLU A 58 -13.73 -4.69 8.57
C GLU A 58 -14.05 -3.54 7.63
N LEU A 59 -14.01 -3.82 6.32
CA LEU A 59 -14.52 -2.94 5.28
C LEU A 59 -15.89 -3.45 4.86
N VAL A 60 -16.91 -2.59 4.92
CA VAL A 60 -18.28 -2.94 4.58
C VAL A 60 -18.78 -2.01 3.49
N ALA A 61 -19.41 -2.56 2.46
CA ALA A 61 -20.03 -1.80 1.39
C ALA A 61 -21.38 -2.42 1.00
N GLU A 62 -22.39 -1.60 0.78
CA GLU A 62 -23.75 -2.06 0.51
C GLU A 62 -24.14 -1.77 -0.94
N ALA A 63 -24.67 -2.79 -1.61
CA ALA A 63 -25.13 -2.72 -2.98
C ALA A 63 -26.44 -1.93 -3.09
N ARG A 64 -26.46 -0.87 -3.89
CA ARG A 64 -27.68 -0.12 -4.22
C ARG A 64 -28.44 -0.66 -5.43
N ARG A 65 -27.78 -1.54 -6.18
CA ARG A 65 -28.26 -2.23 -7.37
C ARG A 65 -27.49 -3.53 -7.46
N ASP A 66 -27.88 -4.38 -8.39
CA ASP A 66 -27.14 -5.59 -8.75
C ASP A 66 -25.63 -5.32 -8.95
N ALA A 67 -24.83 -5.87 -8.04
CA ALA A 67 -23.41 -5.57 -7.89
C ALA A 67 -22.58 -6.84 -7.70
N SER A 68 -21.32 -6.79 -8.15
CA SER A 68 -20.34 -7.86 -8.00
C SER A 68 -19.26 -7.47 -6.99
N TRP A 69 -18.41 -8.44 -6.64
CA TRP A 69 -17.21 -8.18 -5.85
C TRP A 69 -16.24 -7.23 -6.56
N ASN A 70 -16.19 -7.21 -7.89
CA ASN A 70 -15.37 -6.22 -8.62
C ASN A 70 -15.89 -4.80 -8.41
N ASP A 71 -17.22 -4.62 -8.35
CA ASP A 71 -17.84 -3.32 -8.05
C ASP A 71 -17.54 -2.90 -6.60
N ALA A 72 -17.64 -3.86 -5.65
CA ALA A 72 -17.34 -3.64 -4.25
C ALA A 72 -15.87 -3.34 -3.99
N ASP A 73 -14.94 -4.08 -4.61
CA ASP A 73 -13.48 -3.87 -4.49
C ASP A 73 -13.09 -2.50 -5.06
N TYR A 74 -13.65 -2.10 -6.21
CA TYR A 74 -13.40 -0.77 -6.78
C TYR A 74 -13.86 0.34 -5.82
N ALA A 75 -15.04 0.17 -5.22
CA ALA A 75 -15.54 1.10 -4.22
C ALA A 75 -14.63 1.11 -2.97
N MET A 76 -14.30 -0.06 -2.42
CA MET A 76 -13.48 -0.23 -1.22
C MET A 76 -12.01 0.15 -1.41
N TRP A 77 -11.53 0.29 -2.64
CA TRP A 77 -10.12 0.50 -2.97
C TRP A 77 -9.46 1.63 -2.17
N GLN A 78 -10.12 2.78 -2.06
CA GLN A 78 -9.58 3.92 -1.29
C GLN A 78 -9.49 3.61 0.21
N ALA A 79 -10.50 2.92 0.75
CA ALA A 79 -10.47 2.49 2.14
C ALA A 79 -9.34 1.49 2.36
N LEU A 80 -9.15 0.54 1.43
CA LEU A 80 -8.08 -0.46 1.49
C LEU A 80 -6.68 0.18 1.43
N LEU A 81 -6.44 1.12 0.49
CA LEU A 81 -5.17 1.83 0.34
C LEU A 81 -4.72 2.55 1.62
N HIS A 82 -5.68 3.07 2.39
CA HIS A 82 -5.42 3.82 3.63
C HIS A 82 -5.78 3.02 4.89
N SER A 83 -6.01 1.71 4.77
CA SER A 83 -6.47 0.90 5.89
C SER A 83 -5.37 0.65 6.91
N CYS A 84 -4.18 0.32 6.44
CA CYS A 84 -3.09 -0.04 7.32
C CYS A 84 -2.26 1.19 7.70
N PRO A 85 -1.90 1.33 8.99
CA PRO A 85 -1.03 2.41 9.43
C PRO A 85 0.26 2.42 8.63
N ASP A 86 0.74 3.61 8.32
CA ASP A 86 2.00 3.85 7.61
C ASP A 86 2.13 3.21 6.22
N GLY A 87 1.01 2.72 5.65
CA GLY A 87 0.97 2.08 4.33
C GLY A 87 1.48 0.65 4.29
N ARG A 88 1.37 -0.11 5.41
CA ARG A 88 1.68 -1.55 5.41
C ARG A 88 0.74 -2.34 4.50
N ASP A 89 1.23 -3.44 3.95
CA ASP A 89 0.40 -4.34 3.16
C ASP A 89 -0.65 -5.06 4.01
N ALA A 90 -1.91 -4.93 3.60
CA ALA A 90 -3.03 -5.59 4.24
C ALA A 90 -3.16 -7.04 3.76
N ALA A 91 -3.20 -7.99 4.69
CA ALA A 91 -3.60 -9.35 4.39
C ALA A 91 -5.13 -9.47 4.48
N THR A 92 -5.78 -10.10 3.49
CA THR A 92 -7.23 -10.35 3.61
C THR A 92 -7.48 -11.68 4.31
N VAL A 93 -8.26 -11.61 5.39
CA VAL A 93 -8.60 -12.75 6.25
C VAL A 93 -9.88 -13.42 5.77
N SER A 94 -10.91 -12.63 5.50
CA SER A 94 -12.21 -13.16 5.09
C SER A 94 -12.99 -12.17 4.22
N TRP A 95 -13.99 -12.72 3.54
CA TRP A 95 -14.84 -12.05 2.56
C TRP A 95 -16.24 -12.62 2.75
N SER A 96 -17.27 -11.78 2.65
CA SER A 96 -18.67 -12.21 2.57
C SER A 96 -19.44 -11.27 1.64
N PRO A 97 -20.24 -11.76 0.69
CA PRO A 97 -20.40 -13.18 0.29
C PRO A 97 -19.07 -13.78 -0.23
N ASP A 98 -18.99 -15.09 -0.42
CA ASP A 98 -17.76 -15.73 -0.91
C ASP A 98 -17.27 -15.13 -2.23
N GLY A 99 -15.99 -14.73 -2.28
CA GLY A 99 -15.38 -14.01 -3.42
C GLY A 99 -13.92 -14.42 -3.68
N ARG A 100 -13.54 -15.65 -3.31
CA ARG A 100 -12.13 -16.11 -3.30
C ARG A 100 -11.56 -16.33 -4.70
N THR A 101 -12.39 -16.65 -5.68
CA THR A 101 -11.96 -16.91 -7.06
C THR A 101 -12.41 -15.79 -8.00
N GLU A 102 -11.72 -15.61 -9.11
CA GLU A 102 -12.07 -14.63 -10.15
C GLU A 102 -13.51 -14.85 -10.69
N ALA A 103 -13.92 -16.11 -10.83
CA ALA A 103 -15.27 -16.47 -11.22
C ALA A 103 -16.31 -16.00 -10.18
N GLN A 104 -16.06 -16.23 -8.89
CA GLN A 104 -16.91 -15.74 -7.81
C GLN A 104 -16.92 -14.21 -7.73
N ARG A 105 -15.80 -13.56 -8.05
CA ARG A 105 -15.72 -12.10 -8.02
C ARG A 105 -16.61 -11.40 -9.04
N SER A 106 -16.91 -12.09 -10.13
CA SER A 106 -17.77 -11.60 -11.20
C SER A 106 -19.25 -11.97 -11.00
N VAL A 107 -19.58 -12.77 -9.98
CA VAL A 107 -20.96 -13.10 -9.65
C VAL A 107 -21.68 -11.82 -9.24
N VAL A 108 -22.85 -11.63 -9.84
CA VAL A 108 -23.72 -10.49 -9.54
C VAL A 108 -24.67 -10.89 -8.43
N HIS A 109 -24.66 -10.10 -7.36
CA HIS A 109 -25.54 -10.22 -6.22
C HIS A 109 -26.62 -9.14 -6.29
N PRO A 110 -27.83 -9.40 -5.76
CA PRO A 110 -28.94 -8.46 -5.82
C PRO A 110 -28.68 -7.18 -5.01
N GLU A 111 -29.44 -6.13 -5.29
CA GLU A 111 -29.57 -4.95 -4.43
C GLU A 111 -29.76 -5.30 -2.95
N GLY A 112 -29.17 -4.50 -2.05
CA GLY A 112 -29.16 -4.72 -0.61
C GLY A 112 -28.12 -5.74 -0.14
N THR A 113 -27.37 -6.38 -1.06
CA THR A 113 -26.26 -7.24 -0.67
C THR A 113 -25.17 -6.45 0.04
N VAL A 114 -24.74 -6.95 1.20
CA VAL A 114 -23.65 -6.37 1.97
C VAL A 114 -22.36 -7.14 1.70
N PHE A 115 -21.40 -6.46 1.08
CA PHE A 115 -20.04 -6.94 0.89
C PHE A 115 -19.20 -6.58 2.11
N ARG A 116 -18.56 -7.58 2.72
CA ARG A 116 -17.71 -7.44 3.91
C ARG A 116 -16.35 -8.03 3.61
N ARG A 117 -15.29 -7.27 3.87
CA ARG A 117 -13.91 -7.72 3.75
C ARG A 117 -13.18 -7.48 5.06
N VAL A 118 -12.69 -8.54 5.68
CA VAL A 118 -11.87 -8.44 6.89
C VAL A 118 -10.41 -8.49 6.49
N ILE A 119 -9.66 -7.48 6.90
CA ILE A 119 -8.23 -7.36 6.64
C ILE A 119 -7.46 -7.28 7.96
N THR A 120 -6.23 -7.78 7.94
CA THR A 120 -5.28 -7.64 9.04
C THR A 120 -4.04 -6.91 8.53
N CYS A 121 -3.67 -5.86 9.25
CA CYS A 121 -2.47 -5.10 9.07
C CYS A 121 -1.42 -5.64 10.04
N PRO A 122 -0.24 -6.05 9.55
CA PRO A 122 0.80 -6.57 10.43
C PRO A 122 1.28 -5.49 11.41
N PRO A 123 1.88 -5.88 12.55
CA PRO A 123 2.60 -4.96 13.42
C PRO A 123 3.82 -4.37 12.67
N PRO A 124 4.44 -3.29 13.20
CA PRO A 124 5.74 -2.86 12.75
C PRO A 124 6.73 -4.03 12.82
N PRO A 125 7.63 -4.16 11.83
CA PRO A 125 8.60 -5.25 11.82
C PRO A 125 9.65 -5.06 12.93
N ASP A 126 10.17 -6.17 13.46
CA ASP A 126 11.15 -6.16 14.57
C ASP A 126 12.49 -5.48 14.23
N PHE A 127 12.76 -5.27 12.94
CA PHE A 127 13.93 -4.53 12.47
C PHE A 127 13.73 -3.00 12.51
N GLU A 128 12.53 -2.52 12.87
CA GLU A 128 12.23 -1.10 13.05
C GLU A 128 12.48 -0.64 14.50
N PHE A 129 13.09 0.53 14.67
CA PHE A 129 13.34 1.12 15.97
C PHE A 129 13.27 2.66 15.93
N VAL A 130 13.12 3.27 17.10
CA VAL A 130 13.01 4.72 17.23
C VAL A 130 14.40 5.36 17.35
N LEU A 131 14.66 6.37 16.53
CA LEU A 131 15.86 7.20 16.61
C LEU A 131 15.68 8.32 17.62
N ALA A 132 16.74 8.59 18.39
CA ALA A 132 16.80 9.76 19.26
C ALA A 132 16.90 11.05 18.42
N GLU A 133 16.24 12.11 18.86
CA GLU A 133 16.38 13.43 18.25
C GLU A 133 17.81 13.98 18.39
N GLY A 134 18.24 14.78 17.42
CA GLY A 134 19.56 15.42 17.44
C GLY A 134 20.75 14.55 17.02
N LEU A 135 20.52 13.30 16.60
CA LEU A 135 21.61 12.45 16.09
C LEU A 135 22.22 13.01 14.81
N GLY A 136 23.55 13.14 14.79
CA GLY A 136 24.30 13.47 13.61
C GLY A 136 24.38 12.30 12.63
N ARG A 137 24.89 12.56 11.42
CA ARG A 137 25.08 11.51 10.39
C ARG A 137 26.00 10.39 10.89
N ASP A 138 27.08 10.74 11.58
CA ASP A 138 28.06 9.77 12.06
C ASP A 138 27.50 8.94 13.23
N ASP A 139 26.69 9.56 14.10
CA ASP A 139 26.00 8.85 15.19
C ASP A 139 24.98 7.85 14.64
N VAL A 140 24.19 8.27 13.63
CA VAL A 140 23.28 7.37 12.90
C VAL A 140 24.09 6.24 12.28
N HIS A 141 25.23 6.56 11.64
CA HIS A 141 26.05 5.54 11.02
C HIS A 141 26.54 4.48 12.02
N TRP A 142 27.09 4.94 13.15
CA TRP A 142 27.54 4.07 14.22
C TRP A 142 26.41 3.22 14.80
N LEU A 143 25.24 3.80 15.04
CA LEU A 143 24.09 3.10 15.57
C LEU A 143 23.64 1.94 14.67
N PHE A 144 23.58 2.17 13.36
CA PHE A 144 23.26 1.12 12.40
C PHE A 144 24.39 0.09 12.26
N HIS A 145 25.66 0.52 12.34
CA HIS A 145 26.79 -0.40 12.32
C HIS A 145 26.70 -1.41 13.48
N GLU A 146 26.48 -0.92 14.70
CA GLU A 146 26.30 -1.77 15.88
C GLU A 146 25.08 -2.69 15.71
N ARG A 147 23.92 -2.12 15.36
CA ARG A 147 22.66 -2.86 15.24
C ARG A 147 22.72 -3.99 14.20
N LEU A 148 23.37 -3.75 13.06
CA LEU A 148 23.44 -4.70 11.95
C LEU A 148 24.55 -5.75 12.11
N ASN A 149 25.48 -5.52 13.04
CA ASN A 149 26.52 -6.48 13.39
C ASN A 149 26.29 -7.14 14.76
N GLU A 150 25.23 -6.77 15.48
CA GLU A 150 24.82 -7.38 16.73
C GLU A 150 24.63 -8.90 16.57
N GLY A 151 25.33 -9.68 17.41
CA GLY A 151 25.26 -11.14 17.37
C GLY A 151 25.93 -11.83 16.17
N ASN A 152 26.65 -11.08 15.33
CA ASN A 152 27.41 -11.66 14.21
C ASN A 152 28.75 -12.22 14.71
N GLU A 153 29.00 -13.52 14.49
CA GLU A 153 30.26 -14.18 14.85
C GLU A 153 31.41 -13.87 13.86
N GLY A 154 31.09 -13.30 12.69
CA GLY A 154 32.06 -12.92 11.67
C GLY A 154 32.58 -11.48 11.81
N PHE A 155 33.45 -11.07 10.89
CA PHE A 155 33.92 -9.68 10.83
C PHE A 155 32.74 -8.71 10.64
N PRO A 156 32.71 -7.60 11.39
CA PRO A 156 31.71 -6.56 11.19
C PRO A 156 31.76 -6.06 9.76
N ARG A 157 30.58 -5.95 9.13
CA ARG A 157 30.47 -5.38 7.78
C ARG A 157 29.93 -3.97 7.89
N ASP A 158 30.49 -3.10 7.05
CA ASP A 158 30.07 -1.71 7.01
C ASP A 158 28.71 -1.61 6.31
N PRO A 159 27.67 -1.08 6.98
CA PRO A 159 26.35 -1.03 6.40
C PRO A 159 26.22 0.12 5.40
N VAL A 160 25.36 -0.08 4.39
CA VAL A 160 24.88 1.00 3.57
C VAL A 160 23.69 1.63 4.28
N ILE A 161 23.72 2.95 4.44
CA ILE A 161 22.66 3.70 5.12
C ILE A 161 22.08 4.74 4.17
N LYS A 162 20.76 4.72 4.01
CA LYS A 162 20.02 5.60 3.13
C LYS A 162 18.97 6.38 3.91
N PRO A 163 18.96 7.72 3.81
CA PRO A 163 17.85 8.51 4.35
C PRO A 163 16.60 8.28 3.53
N PHE A 164 15.43 8.30 4.17
CA PHE A 164 14.15 8.36 3.48
C PHE A 164 13.23 9.39 4.14
N ARG A 165 12.25 9.87 3.36
CA ARG A 165 11.22 10.80 3.81
C ARG A 165 9.84 10.21 3.55
N PHE A 166 8.92 10.46 4.47
CA PHE A 166 7.54 9.99 4.37
C PHE A 166 6.56 11.05 4.87
N GLY A 167 5.31 10.92 4.46
CA GLY A 167 4.24 11.84 4.80
C GLY A 167 2.91 11.42 4.18
N PRO A 168 1.90 12.30 4.20
CA PRO A 168 0.55 11.93 3.73
C PRO A 168 0.50 11.45 2.28
N ALA A 169 1.34 12.02 1.40
CA ALA A 169 1.41 11.63 -0.02
C ALA A 169 2.27 10.38 -0.27
N GLN A 170 3.12 10.00 0.68
CA GLN A 170 3.99 8.83 0.57
C GLN A 170 4.18 8.22 1.96
N PRO A 171 3.39 7.20 2.31
CA PRO A 171 3.51 6.54 3.61
C PRO A 171 4.89 5.89 3.81
N LYS A 172 5.20 5.55 5.07
CA LYS A 172 6.52 5.09 5.51
C LYS A 172 7.01 3.85 4.75
N TYR A 173 6.19 2.79 4.66
CA TYR A 173 6.65 1.54 4.03
C TYR A 173 6.84 1.68 2.50
N PRO A 174 5.95 2.36 1.76
CA PRO A 174 6.22 2.73 0.37
C PRO A 174 7.49 3.60 0.20
N ALA A 175 7.83 4.45 1.16
CA ALA A 175 9.08 5.22 1.13
C ALA A 175 10.31 4.33 1.35
N ILE A 176 10.21 3.36 2.26
CA ILE A 176 11.25 2.35 2.54
C ILE A 176 11.48 1.47 1.30
N GLU A 177 10.41 0.96 0.69
CA GLU A 177 10.48 0.17 -0.54
C GLU A 177 11.15 0.94 -1.68
N ARG A 178 10.79 2.22 -1.86
CA ARG A 178 11.47 3.05 -2.86
C ARG A 178 12.96 3.20 -2.55
N ALA A 179 13.34 3.45 -1.30
CA ALA A 179 14.75 3.58 -0.91
C ALA A 179 15.54 2.28 -1.14
N LEU A 180 14.93 1.12 -0.86
CA LEU A 180 15.50 -0.19 -1.17
C LEU A 180 15.62 -0.44 -2.68
N GLY A 181 14.60 -0.07 -3.45
CA GLY A 181 14.63 -0.18 -4.92
C GLY A 181 15.72 0.68 -5.54
N GLU A 182 15.89 1.92 -5.09
CA GLU A 182 16.97 2.81 -5.51
C GLU A 182 18.36 2.24 -5.15
N ALA A 183 18.50 1.68 -3.95
CA ALA A 183 19.73 1.00 -3.54
C ALA A 183 20.01 -0.24 -4.39
N THR A 184 18.97 -1.02 -4.71
CA THR A 184 19.05 -2.21 -5.57
C THR A 184 19.61 -1.86 -6.94
N LEU A 185 19.05 -0.83 -7.59
CA LEU A 185 19.55 -0.36 -8.89
C LEU A 185 21.02 0.06 -8.80
N GLN A 186 21.40 0.80 -7.75
CA GLN A 186 22.78 1.26 -7.57
C GLN A 186 23.78 0.10 -7.38
N TRP A 187 23.38 -0.99 -6.73
CA TRP A 187 24.27 -2.10 -6.39
C TRP A 187 24.30 -3.20 -7.44
N ILE A 188 23.22 -3.40 -8.19
CA ILE A 188 23.23 -4.30 -9.36
C ILE A 188 24.26 -3.83 -10.39
N GLU A 189 24.43 -2.53 -10.59
CA GLU A 189 25.48 -1.99 -11.48
C GLU A 189 26.92 -2.25 -10.98
N LYS A 190 27.08 -2.59 -9.69
CA LYS A 190 28.39 -2.80 -9.05
C LYS A 190 28.71 -4.26 -8.77
N CYS A 191 27.71 -5.14 -8.76
CA CYS A 191 27.86 -6.55 -8.47
C CYS A 191 27.62 -7.35 -9.76
N ASP A 192 28.66 -8.04 -10.26
CA ASP A 192 28.65 -8.68 -11.57
C ASP A 192 27.55 -9.75 -11.77
N GLY A 193 27.12 -10.45 -10.70
CA GLY A 193 26.05 -11.47 -10.75
C GLY A 193 24.73 -11.07 -10.09
N GLY A 194 24.66 -9.87 -9.49
CA GLY A 194 23.48 -9.37 -8.76
C GLY A 194 23.79 -8.95 -7.32
N ALA A 195 22.83 -8.30 -6.66
CA ALA A 195 22.98 -7.79 -5.30
C ALA A 195 21.89 -8.36 -4.38
N GLY A 196 22.31 -8.96 -3.27
CA GLY A 196 21.46 -9.34 -2.14
C GLY A 196 21.55 -8.31 -1.01
N PHE A 197 20.42 -8.08 -0.35
CA PHE A 197 20.33 -7.22 0.82
C PHE A 197 20.07 -8.08 2.05
N SER A 198 21.02 -8.10 2.98
CA SER A 198 20.90 -8.83 4.23
C SER A 198 20.93 -7.86 5.40
N ARG A 199 20.45 -8.32 6.56
CA ARG A 199 20.50 -7.58 7.84
C ARG A 199 19.98 -6.16 7.65
N VAL A 200 18.67 -6.06 7.46
CA VAL A 200 17.99 -4.77 7.29
C VAL A 200 17.62 -4.25 8.67
N ALA A 201 17.77 -2.94 8.87
CA ALA A 201 17.21 -2.22 9.99
C ALA A 201 16.61 -0.89 9.53
N VAL A 202 15.61 -0.41 10.26
CA VAL A 202 14.92 0.85 9.95
C VAL A 202 14.85 1.69 11.21
N GLY A 203 15.49 2.86 11.17
CA GLY A 203 15.48 3.83 12.25
C GLY A 203 14.55 4.98 11.87
N VAL A 204 13.56 5.28 12.69
CA VAL A 204 12.58 6.35 12.44
C VAL A 204 12.64 7.31 13.61
N PHE A 205 12.85 8.61 13.38
CA PHE A 205 12.69 9.54 14.51
C PHE A 205 11.21 9.86 14.74
N PRO A 206 10.81 10.22 15.97
CA PRO A 206 9.41 10.49 16.27
C PRO A 206 8.84 11.60 15.38
N PRO A 207 7.51 11.58 15.15
CA PRO A 207 6.85 12.63 14.40
C PRO A 207 7.00 13.96 15.13
N LEU A 208 7.33 15.01 14.38
CA LEU A 208 7.38 16.35 14.93
C LEU A 208 5.97 16.90 15.17
N PRO A 209 5.76 17.72 16.21
CA PRO A 209 4.47 18.40 16.39
C PRO A 209 4.14 19.27 15.18
N ALA A 210 2.85 19.29 14.81
CA ALA A 210 2.38 20.08 13.67
C ALA A 210 2.78 21.56 13.81
N GLY A 211 3.35 22.14 12.73
CA GLY A 211 3.80 23.53 12.72
C GLY A 211 5.21 23.75 13.28
N THR A 212 5.89 22.72 13.77
CA THR A 212 7.30 22.81 14.16
C THR A 212 8.18 22.69 12.92
N GLN A 213 9.09 23.64 12.69
CA GLN A 213 10.14 23.45 11.69
C GLN A 213 11.05 22.30 12.14
N PRO A 214 11.34 21.30 11.29
CA PRO A 214 12.28 20.27 11.63
C PRO A 214 13.63 20.91 12.00
N PRO A 215 14.20 20.64 13.19
CA PRO A 215 15.55 21.10 13.51
C PRO A 215 16.52 20.44 12.53
N SER A 216 16.93 21.15 11.48
CA SER A 216 17.85 20.67 10.41
C SER A 216 17.78 19.17 10.13
N ARG A 217 16.58 18.58 10.10
CA ARG A 217 16.40 17.13 10.08
C ARG A 217 16.45 16.70 8.61
N PRO A 218 17.52 16.05 8.16
CA PRO A 218 17.70 15.79 6.74
C PRO A 218 16.69 14.76 6.21
N ALA A 219 16.14 13.91 7.09
CA ALA A 219 15.29 12.77 6.75
C ALA A 219 14.30 12.43 7.88
N ASP A 220 13.17 11.80 7.52
CA ASP A 220 12.20 11.32 8.52
C ASP A 220 12.66 9.99 9.14
N GLY A 221 13.47 9.22 8.42
CA GLY A 221 14.14 8.02 8.92
C GLY A 221 15.33 7.62 8.06
N TYR A 222 15.98 6.54 8.48
CA TYR A 222 17.08 5.90 7.77
C TYR A 222 16.81 4.41 7.65
N ILE A 223 17.17 3.84 6.51
CA ILE A 223 17.25 2.40 6.34
C ILE A 223 18.72 2.01 6.22
N GLY A 224 19.13 0.99 6.97
CA GLY A 224 20.45 0.41 6.92
C GLY A 224 20.37 -1.04 6.48
N PHE A 225 21.34 -1.49 5.69
CA PHE A 225 21.45 -2.87 5.24
C PHE A 225 22.89 -3.23 4.89
N VAL A 226 23.20 -4.53 4.92
CA VAL A 226 24.44 -5.08 4.39
C VAL A 226 24.20 -5.55 2.96
N VAL A 227 25.17 -5.29 2.07
CA VAL A 227 25.10 -5.70 0.67
C VAL A 227 26.00 -6.90 0.44
N ASP A 228 25.41 -7.93 -0.17
CA ASP A 228 26.06 -9.15 -0.60
C ASP A 228 26.07 -9.17 -2.13
N CYS A 229 27.23 -8.97 -2.76
CA CYS A 229 27.35 -9.20 -4.19
C CYS A 229 27.29 -10.70 -4.46
N ILE A 230 26.39 -11.10 -5.35
CA ILE A 230 26.26 -12.47 -5.83
C ILE A 230 27.23 -12.62 -7.00
N GLU A 231 28.09 -13.63 -6.94
CA GLU A 231 28.99 -13.95 -8.05
C GLU A 231 28.18 -14.45 -9.25
N SER A 232 28.55 -14.00 -10.46
CA SER A 232 27.94 -14.54 -11.67
C SER A 232 28.34 -16.02 -11.81
N GLU A 233 27.37 -16.93 -11.91
CA GLU A 233 27.65 -18.31 -12.32
C GLU A 233 28.15 -18.32 -13.78
N THR A 234 29.44 -18.08 -13.98
CA THR A 234 30.14 -18.42 -15.22
C THR A 234 31.18 -19.50 -14.89
N GLY A 235 30.74 -20.75 -14.95
CA GLY A 235 31.60 -21.93 -14.74
C GLY A 235 30.97 -23.22 -15.28
N GLU A 236 31.26 -23.52 -16.55
CA GLU A 236 31.21 -24.83 -17.23
C GLU A 236 29.92 -25.66 -17.24
N SER A 237 29.23 -25.63 -18.39
CA SER A 237 28.78 -26.88 -19.02
C SER A 237 29.31 -26.94 -20.46
N LEU A 238 30.49 -27.56 -20.63
CA LEU A 238 30.92 -28.11 -21.90
C LEU A 238 30.59 -29.61 -21.89
N PRO A 239 29.98 -30.12 -22.97
CA PRO A 239 30.53 -31.25 -23.69
C PRO A 239 31.34 -30.80 -24.91
#